data_AF-A0A2D7S1L3-F1
#
_entry.id   AF-A0A2D7S1L3-F1
#
_cell.length_a   1.000
_cell.length_b   1.000
_cell.length_c   1.000
_cell.angle_alpha   90.00
_cell.angle_beta   90.00
_cell.angle_gamma   90.00
#
_symmetry.space_group_name_H-M   'P 1'
#
loop_
_entity.id
_entity.type
_entity.pdbx_description
1 polymer ?
#
loop_
_entity_poly.entity_id
_entity_poly.type
_entity_poly.pdbx_seq_one_letter_code
_entity_poly.pdbx_strand_id
1 'polypeptide(L)'
;MYLRLKKWMENEDLKPSELADNIGVNRATISHILSGRNKPSIDFLQKILTIYPVLNANWLITGVGYMNNKREYNQEKHKKINKVVVFYDDNSFDEVIS
;
A
#
# COMPACT_ATOMS: atom_id res chain seq x y z
N MET A 1 -0.36 15.18 0.77
CA MET A 1 0.60 14.21 1.33
C MET A 1 0.10 13.59 2.64
N TYR A 2 -0.22 14.36 3.69
CA TYR A 2 -0.61 13.79 4.99
C TYR A 2 -1.79 12.79 4.92
N LEU A 3 -2.80 13.04 4.07
CA LEU A 3 -3.90 12.09 3.82
C LEU A 3 -3.41 10.74 3.27
N ARG A 4 -2.37 10.76 2.42
CA ARG A 4 -1.77 9.54 1.87
C ARG A 4 -0.97 8.79 2.93
N LEU A 5 -0.24 9.52 3.79
CA LEU A 5 0.44 8.92 4.93
C LEU A 5 -0.55 8.24 5.87
N LYS A 6 -1.68 8.89 6.21
CA LYS A 6 -2.77 8.28 6.98
C LYS A 6 -3.31 7.02 6.33
N LYS A 7 -3.67 7.12 5.05
CA LYS A 7 -4.20 5.99 4.29
C LYS A 7 -3.23 4.82 4.26
N TRP A 8 -1.95 5.08 4.09
CA TRP A 8 -0.93 4.04 4.14
C TRP A 8 -0.82 3.42 5.54
N MET A 9 -0.76 4.23 6.60
CA MET A 9 -0.75 3.72 7.97
C MET A 9 -1.97 2.84 8.30
N GLU A 10 -3.16 3.22 7.81
CA GLU A 10 -4.37 2.40 7.94
C GLU A 10 -4.26 1.06 7.22
N ASN A 11 -3.59 0.99 6.06
CA ASN A 11 -3.38 -0.26 5.32
C ASN A 11 -2.38 -1.19 6.02
N GLU A 12 -1.43 -0.63 6.75
CA GLU A 12 -0.42 -1.37 7.51
C GLU A 12 -0.85 -1.66 8.96
N ASP A 13 -2.07 -1.27 9.36
CA ASP A 13 -2.57 -1.31 10.75
C ASP A 13 -1.62 -0.64 11.76
N LEU A 14 -0.98 0.47 11.34
CA LEU A 14 0.01 1.21 12.11
C LEU A 14 -0.60 2.39 12.87
N LYS A 15 -0.35 2.45 14.18
CA LYS A 15 -0.68 3.62 15.01
C LYS A 15 0.38 4.72 14.87
N PRO A 16 0.01 6.00 15.09
CA PRO A 16 0.97 7.12 15.06
C PRO A 16 2.16 6.97 16.02
N SER A 17 1.94 6.37 17.19
CA SER A 17 3.01 6.10 18.16
C SER A 17 3.99 5.05 17.64
N GLU A 18 3.49 3.97 17.03
CA GLU A 18 4.31 2.90 16.49
C GLU A 18 5.15 3.41 15.32
N LEU A 19 4.56 4.21 14.43
CA LEU A 19 5.32 4.85 13.36
C LEU A 19 6.44 5.73 13.91
N ALA A 20 6.16 6.56 14.93
CA ALA A 20 7.15 7.44 15.55
C ALA A 20 8.33 6.65 16.11
N ASP A 21 8.01 5.59 16.86
CA ASP A 21 8.99 4.74 17.53
C ASP A 21 9.82 3.96 16.49
N ASN A 22 9.19 3.41 15.44
CA ASN A 22 9.86 2.66 14.38
C ASN A 22 10.85 3.49 13.55
N ILE A 23 10.50 4.73 13.22
CA ILE A 23 11.36 5.61 12.40
C ILE A 23 12.25 6.52 13.26
N GLY A 24 12.18 6.42 14.59
CA GLY A 24 13.01 7.18 15.52
C GLY A 24 12.77 8.69 15.47
N VAL A 25 11.51 9.12 15.47
CA VAL A 25 11.12 10.54 15.52
C VAL A 25 10.18 10.82 16.69
N ASN A 26 10.08 12.08 17.09
CA ASN A 26 9.16 12.48 18.16
C ASN A 26 7.69 12.27 17.72
N ARG A 27 6.85 11.69 18.59
CA ARG A 27 5.40 11.53 18.39
C ARG A 27 4.69 12.84 18.03
N ALA A 28 5.14 13.97 18.58
CA ALA A 28 4.63 15.29 18.22
C ALA A 28 4.87 15.62 16.73
N THR A 29 6.01 15.21 16.18
CA THR A 29 6.32 15.36 14.74
C THR A 29 5.33 14.57 13.89
N ILE A 30 5.02 13.32 14.27
CA ILE A 30 3.98 12.52 13.58
C ILE A 30 2.64 13.24 13.64
N SER A 31 2.17 13.64 14.83
CA SER A 31 0.88 14.33 14.96
C SER A 31 0.78 15.60 14.12
N HIS A 32 1.84 16.42 14.07
CA HIS A 32 1.86 17.65 13.26
C HIS A 32 1.85 17.37 11.75
N ILE A 33 2.49 16.28 11.31
CA ILE A 33 2.43 15.84 9.91
C ILE A 33 1.02 15.34 9.58
N LEU A 34 0.45 14.48 10.44
CA LEU A 34 -0.87 13.88 10.22
C LEU A 34 -2.01 14.90 10.30
N SER A 35 -1.83 16.03 10.98
CA SER A 35 -2.79 17.14 10.95
C SER A 35 -2.68 18.01 9.70
N GLY A 36 -1.65 17.81 8.87
CA GLY A 36 -1.40 18.64 7.69
C GLY A 36 -0.82 20.02 7.99
N ARG A 37 -0.56 20.33 9.27
CA ARG A 37 0.04 21.60 9.70
C ARG A 37 1.48 21.74 9.19
N ASN A 38 2.22 20.63 9.16
CA ASN A 38 3.62 20.59 8.75
C ASN A 38 3.83 19.67 7.54
N LYS A 39 4.71 20.09 6.63
CA LYS A 39 5.26 19.19 5.60
C LYS A 39 6.33 18.30 6.24
N PRO A 40 6.39 17.01 5.89
CA PRO A 40 7.50 16.14 6.29
C PRO A 40 8.85 16.67 5.78
N SER A 41 9.89 16.55 6.60
CA SER A 41 11.26 16.85 6.17
C SER A 41 11.79 15.75 5.24
N ILE A 42 12.90 16.05 4.55
CA ILE A 42 13.59 15.03 3.75
C ILE A 42 14.14 13.89 4.64
N ASP A 43 14.63 14.21 5.84
CA ASP A 43 15.09 13.20 6.83
C ASP A 43 13.95 12.27 7.25
N PHE A 44 12.76 12.81 7.51
CA PHE A 44 11.57 12.01 7.79
C PHE A 44 11.26 11.05 6.64
N LEU A 45 11.27 11.57 5.40
CA LEU A 45 11.02 10.78 4.19
C LEU A 45 12.06 9.68 4.00
N GLN A 46 13.34 9.97 4.24
CA GLN A 46 14.39 8.96 4.15
C GLN A 46 14.20 7.86 5.19
N LYS A 47 13.92 8.23 6.45
CA LYS A 47 13.69 7.26 7.52
C LYS A 47 12.50 6.35 7.24
N ILE A 48 11.35 6.90 6.87
CA ILE A 48 10.16 6.09 6.58
C ILE A 48 10.38 5.18 5.37
N LEU A 49 11.01 5.66 4.29
CA LEU A 49 11.26 4.84 3.10
C LEU A 49 12.35 3.78 3.33
N THR A 50 13.25 4.01 4.29
CA THR A 50 14.26 3.01 4.69
C THR A 50 13.63 1.89 5.51
N ILE A 51 12.76 2.22 6.48
CA ILE A 51 12.07 1.23 7.33
C ILE A 51 10.96 0.51 6.55
N TYR A 52 10.29 1.21 5.64
CA TYR A 52 9.17 0.69 4.84
C TYR A 52 9.51 0.76 3.34
N PRO A 53 10.42 -0.10 2.83
CA PRO A 53 10.90 -0.04 1.43
C PRO A 53 9.81 -0.38 0.40
N VAL A 54 8.74 -1.03 0.85
CA VAL A 54 7.57 -1.33 0.02
C VAL A 54 6.77 -0.07 -0.29
N LEU A 55 6.82 0.97 0.56
CA LEU A 55 6.12 2.24 0.35
C LEU A 55 6.69 2.97 -0.87
N ASN A 56 5.81 3.34 -1.81
CA ASN A 56 6.19 4.07 -3.00
C ASN A 56 6.37 5.57 -2.68
N ALA A 57 7.60 6.04 -2.81
CA ALA A 57 7.97 7.44 -2.59
C ALA A 57 7.21 8.40 -3.53
N ASN A 58 7.09 8.07 -4.81
CA ASN A 58 6.38 8.90 -5.78
C ASN A 58 4.91 9.03 -5.38
N TRP A 59 4.24 7.93 -5.06
CA TRP A 59 2.85 7.98 -4.62
C TRP A 59 2.69 8.80 -3.33
N LEU A 60 3.56 8.60 -2.34
CA LEU A 60 3.47 9.35 -1.09
C LEU A 60 3.59 10.87 -1.34
N ILE A 61 4.57 11.27 -2.14
CA ILE A 61 4.91 12.68 -2.38
C ILE A 61 3.93 13.32 -3.37
N THR A 62 3.80 12.77 -4.58
CA THR A 62 3.04 13.37 -5.69
C THR A 62 1.58 12.92 -5.70
N GLY A 63 1.30 11.73 -5.18
CA GLY A 63 -0.01 11.08 -5.31
C GLY A 63 -0.18 10.30 -6.60
N VAL A 64 0.87 10.18 -7.43
CA VAL A 64 0.83 9.47 -8.71
C VAL A 64 1.33 8.04 -8.53
N GLY A 65 0.63 7.09 -9.16
CA GLY A 65 0.98 5.67 -9.13
C GLY A 65 0.28 4.89 -8.01
N TYR A 66 0.89 3.77 -7.61
CA TYR A 66 0.37 2.89 -6.57
C TYR A 66 1.04 3.18 -5.22
N MET A 67 0.30 2.95 -4.12
CA MET A 67 0.79 3.15 -2.75
C MET A 67 2.08 2.40 -2.48
N ASN A 68 2.18 1.17 -2.97
CA ASN A 68 3.34 0.32 -2.78
C ASN A 68 4.08 0.15 -4.10
N ASN A 69 5.41 0.08 -4.04
CA ASN A 69 6.24 -0.29 -5.16
C ASN A 69 5.85 -1.72 -5.56
N LYS A 70 5.50 -1.93 -6.84
CA LYS A 70 5.27 -3.28 -7.36
C LYS A 70 6.61 -4.04 -7.33
N ARG A 71 6.86 -4.78 -6.25
CA ARG A 71 7.71 -5.96 -6.22
C ARG A 71 6.99 -7.01 -5.38
N GLU A 72 6.37 -7.96 -6.09
CA GLU A 72 5.99 -9.31 -5.65
C GLU A 72 5.99 -9.56 -4.13
N TYR A 73 4.87 -9.24 -3.47
CA TYR A 73 4.51 -9.82 -2.18
C TYR A 73 3.00 -9.61 -2.03
N ASN A 74 2.11 -10.52 -2.38
CA ASN A 74 2.22 -11.93 -2.65
C ASN A 74 2.13 -12.20 -4.15
N GLN A 75 2.55 -13.40 -4.55
CA GLN A 75 1.87 -14.09 -5.64
C GLN A 75 0.36 -13.86 -5.46
N GLU A 76 -0.26 -13.04 -6.32
CA GLU A 76 -1.46 -13.57 -6.92
C GLU A 76 -0.99 -14.92 -7.43
N LYS A 77 -1.36 -15.99 -6.71
CA LYS A 77 -1.43 -17.33 -7.29
C LYS A 77 -1.85 -17.05 -8.71
N HIS A 78 -0.98 -17.29 -9.71
CA HIS A 78 -1.48 -17.38 -11.07
C HIS A 78 -2.69 -18.26 -10.91
N LYS A 79 -3.90 -17.69 -11.08
CA LYS A 79 -5.11 -18.46 -10.86
C LYS A 79 -5.05 -19.45 -11.98
N LYS A 80 -4.52 -20.65 -11.68
CA LYS A 80 -4.46 -21.73 -12.62
C LYS A 80 -5.92 -21.99 -12.92
N ILE A 81 -6.32 -21.66 -14.14
CA ILE A 81 -7.66 -21.96 -14.61
C ILE A 81 -7.74 -23.48 -14.53
N ASN A 82 -8.44 -23.99 -13.52
CA ASN A 82 -8.61 -25.44 -13.38
C ASN A 82 -9.65 -25.92 -14.39
N LYS A 83 -10.67 -25.09 -14.63
CA LYS A 83 -11.82 -25.39 -15.46
C LYS A 83 -12.49 -24.09 -15.89
N VAL A 84 -12.87 -24.00 -17.16
CA VAL A 84 -13.82 -23.02 -17.68
C VAL A 84 -15.11 -23.77 -17.98
N VAL A 85 -16.25 -23.22 -17.54
CA VAL A 85 -17.58 -23.69 -17.93
C VAL A 85 -18.22 -22.61 -18.79
N VAL A 86 -18.51 -22.94 -20.04
CA VAL A 86 -19.22 -22.06 -20.99
C VAL A 86 -20.69 -22.44 -20.95
N PHE A 87 -21.59 -21.50 -20.66
CA PHE A 87 -23.04 -21.72 -20.65
C PHE A 87 -23.65 -21.10 -21.91
N TYR A 88 -24.65 -21.78 -22.46
CA TYR A 88 -25.42 -21.34 -23.63
C TYR A 88 -26.88 -21.04 -23.25
N ASP A 89 -27.57 -20.25 -24.08
CA ASP A 89 -28.95 -19.80 -23.84
C ASP A 89 -30.00 -20.93 -23.89
N ASP A 90 -29.63 -22.10 -24.40
CA ASP A 90 -30.46 -23.32 -24.41
C ASP A 90 -30.27 -24.18 -23.15
N ASN A 91 -29.63 -23.61 -22.12
CA ASN A 91 -29.22 -24.28 -20.87
C ASN A 91 -28.18 -25.39 -21.03
N SER A 92 -27.51 -25.51 -22.18
CA SER A 92 -26.35 -26.40 -22.34
C SER A 92 -25.05 -25.77 -21.80
N PHE A 93 -24.01 -26.59 -21.59
CA PHE A 93 -22.69 -26.11 -21.19
C PHE A 93 -21.53 -26.95 -21.73
N ASP A 94 -20.37 -26.32 -21.92
CA ASP A 94 -19.10 -26.96 -22.26
C ASP A 94 -18.05 -26.77 -21.14
N GLU A 95 -17.24 -27.81 -20.91
CA GLU A 95 -16.12 -27.76 -19.97
C GLU A 95 -14.78 -27.72 -20.72
N VAL A 96 -13.99 -26.67 -20.50
CA VAL A 96 -12.62 -26.57 -21.01
C VAL A 96 -11.65 -26.74 -19.86
N ILE A 97 -10.86 -27.81 -19.90
CA ILE A 97 -9.81 -28.11 -18.92
C ILE A 97 -8.48 -27.55 -19.47
N SER A 98 -7.73 -26.84 -18.62
CA SER A 98 -6.41 -26.28 -18.96
C SER A 98 -5.28 -27.30 -18.86
#